data_AF-A0A344TEG4-F1
#
_entry.id   AF-A0A344TEG4-F1
#
_cell.length_a   1.000
_cell.length_b   1.000
_cell.length_c   1.000
_cell.angle_alpha   90.00
_cell.angle_beta   90.00
_cell.angle_gamma   90.00
#
_symmetry.space_group_name_H-M   'P 1'
#
loop_
_entity.id
_entity.type
_entity.pdbx_description
1 polymer ?
#
loop_
_entity_poly.entity_id
_entity_poly.type
_entity_poly.pdbx_seq_one_letter_code
_entity_poly.pdbx_strand_id
1 'polypeptide(L)'
;MKTLYLFFLLLATAIKSLANSVLIPMDDKQSNHLKAYGVAYWVLKEDLEVDWLLNYRGGSFLIKYSSAVEKECRLRGVSYEVISDATVNSMMSQITSPDVNMDAVKLQKAAKIVVYSPIKVGRASFEDTDAVLLVLKYAEIPFEIVYDEEIMKGDLAKYDWLHLHHEDFTGQFGRNRRRMSLEDLQAQENIAKKFGYKKVSQLKLDVARTIKGFCAGGGYLFAMCSGAESLDVALAAEGVDIVPSIFDGDGIDANAQSKLDFSKTLAFEDFKLELGDDEYRGGMSFSSINSSSGQGWNDESNSFFSLFDFSAKWDVIPAMLVQNHETLIREFMGQTTAFNKKTVKSSVLVMGQSKASDRYIYGELGRGQFTFYGGHDPEGQRGFHRMPTDLNLHPHSPGYRLILNNVLFPSAKKKKRKT
;
A
#
# COMPACT_ATOMS: atom_id res chain seq x y z
N MET A 1 10.88 44.36 51.08
CA MET A 1 11.62 43.23 50.45
C MET A 1 10.77 41.96 50.33
N LYS A 2 10.19 41.40 51.41
CA LYS A 2 9.37 40.17 51.35
C LYS A 2 8.19 40.21 50.37
N THR A 3 7.50 41.35 50.25
CA THR A 3 6.38 41.55 49.31
C THR A 3 6.83 41.56 47.84
N LEU A 4 8.06 42.02 47.57
CA LEU A 4 8.63 42.07 46.23
C LEU A 4 9.02 40.66 45.75
N TYR A 5 9.54 39.82 46.65
CA TYR A 5 9.82 38.41 46.38
C TYR A 5 8.55 37.61 46.11
N LEU A 6 7.48 37.86 46.87
CA LEU A 6 6.19 37.19 46.64
C LEU A 6 5.57 37.57 45.28
N PHE A 7 5.73 38.84 44.87
CA PHE A 7 5.29 39.33 43.56
C PHE A 7 6.09 38.70 42.41
N PHE A 8 7.42 38.61 42.53
CA PHE A 8 8.26 37.93 41.54
C PHE A 8 8.00 36.41 41.48
N LEU A 9 7.69 35.76 42.61
CA LEU A 9 7.32 34.35 42.65
C LEU A 9 5.96 34.09 41.97
N LEU A 10 4.98 34.98 42.19
CA LEU A 10 3.67 34.93 41.51
C LEU A 10 3.79 35.19 40.00
N LEU A 11 4.62 36.14 39.56
CA LEU A 11 4.92 36.36 38.15
C LEU A 11 5.63 35.16 37.50
N ALA A 12 6.53 34.49 38.22
CA ALA A 12 7.22 33.30 37.73
C ALA A 12 6.27 32.10 37.55
N THR A 13 5.19 32.00 38.34
CA THR A 13 4.14 30.98 38.16
C THR A 13 3.09 31.34 37.09
N ALA A 14 3.04 32.60 36.65
CA ALA A 14 2.10 33.06 35.62
C ALA A 14 2.58 32.77 34.19
N ILE A 15 3.87 32.42 34.01
CA ILE A 15 4.39 31.89 32.75
C ILE A 15 4.06 30.39 32.67
N LYS A 16 2.77 30.06 32.70
CA LYS A 16 2.33 28.78 32.15
C LYS A 16 2.48 28.90 30.65
N SER A 17 3.59 28.40 30.12
CA SER A 17 3.70 28.00 28.72
C SER A 17 2.52 27.07 28.44
N LEU A 18 1.45 27.60 27.83
CA LEU A 18 0.37 26.78 27.30
C LEU A 18 0.99 25.97 26.17
N ALA A 19 1.22 24.67 26.38
CA ALA A 19 1.54 23.84 25.25
C ALA A 19 0.25 23.74 24.41
N ASN A 20 0.46 23.90 23.11
CA ASN A 20 -0.58 23.73 22.13
C ASN A 20 -0.24 22.49 21.31
N SER A 21 -1.24 21.95 20.65
CA SER A 21 -1.08 20.90 19.65
C SER A 21 -1.72 21.35 18.34
N VAL A 22 -1.22 20.81 17.24
CA VAL A 22 -1.83 20.88 15.92
C VAL A 22 -2.62 19.60 15.73
N LEU A 23 -3.95 19.73 15.61
CA LEU A 23 -4.83 18.66 15.18
C LEU A 23 -5.06 18.82 13.68
N ILE A 24 -4.71 17.81 12.89
CA ILE A 24 -5.04 17.70 11.48
C ILE A 24 -6.29 16.81 11.38
N PRO A 25 -7.49 17.39 11.20
CA PRO A 25 -8.69 16.60 11.03
C PRO A 25 -8.62 15.78 9.75
N MET A 26 -9.18 14.58 9.77
CA MET A 26 -9.23 13.67 8.61
C MET A 26 -10.67 13.25 8.28
N ASP A 27 -11.63 14.04 8.76
CA ASP A 27 -13.05 14.04 8.38
C ASP A 27 -13.29 15.03 7.22
N ASP A 28 -14.55 15.22 6.84
CA ASP A 28 -14.96 16.05 5.69
C ASP A 28 -14.54 17.53 5.76
N LYS A 29 -14.01 18.00 6.89
CA LYS A 29 -13.46 19.35 7.02
C LYS A 29 -12.04 19.50 6.49
N GLN A 30 -11.36 18.39 6.20
CA GLN A 30 -10.01 18.44 5.66
C GLN A 30 -10.03 18.97 4.23
N SER A 31 -9.18 19.96 3.91
CA SER A 31 -9.03 20.53 2.57
C SER A 31 -8.19 19.66 1.62
N ASN A 32 -7.31 18.81 2.15
CA ASN A 32 -6.57 17.85 1.35
C ASN A 32 -6.14 16.63 2.17
N HIS A 33 -6.86 15.52 2.02
CA HIS A 33 -6.58 14.31 2.80
C HIS A 33 -5.24 13.69 2.41
N LEU A 34 -4.92 13.63 1.12
CA LEU A 34 -3.71 12.93 0.65
C LEU A 34 -2.45 13.66 1.09
N LYS A 35 -2.42 14.99 1.00
CA LYS A 35 -1.29 15.80 1.49
C LYS A 35 -1.16 15.80 3.01
N ALA A 36 -2.22 15.54 3.77
CA ALA A 36 -2.14 15.41 5.23
C ALA A 36 -1.26 14.24 5.67
N TYR A 37 -1.28 13.10 4.95
CA TYR A 37 -0.31 12.01 5.18
C TYR A 37 1.12 12.45 4.88
N GLY A 38 1.31 13.29 3.86
CA GLY A 38 2.58 13.93 3.55
C GLY A 38 3.13 14.77 4.71
N VAL A 39 2.27 15.59 5.33
CA VAL A 39 2.62 16.36 6.53
C VAL A 39 2.99 15.41 7.68
N ALA A 40 2.18 14.38 7.95
CA ALA A 40 2.46 13.41 9.00
C ALA A 40 3.81 12.70 8.78
N TYR A 41 4.10 12.26 7.56
CA TYR A 41 5.39 11.67 7.21
C TYR A 41 6.55 12.67 7.37
N TRP A 42 6.38 13.92 6.92
CA TRP A 42 7.38 14.96 7.08
C TRP A 42 7.71 15.20 8.55
N VAL A 43 6.71 15.26 9.43
CA VAL A 43 6.91 15.38 10.89
C VAL A 43 7.74 14.21 11.43
N LEU A 44 7.45 12.98 11.01
CA LEU A 44 8.21 11.80 11.40
C LEU A 44 9.66 11.80 10.87
N LYS A 45 9.91 12.47 9.74
CA LYS A 45 11.25 12.63 9.16
C LYS A 45 12.09 13.65 9.94
N GLU A 46 11.44 14.64 10.55
CA GLU A 46 12.06 15.62 11.45
C GLU A 46 12.20 15.10 12.90
N ASP A 47 12.14 13.78 13.09
CA ASP A 47 12.22 13.08 14.39
C ASP A 47 11.18 13.55 15.43
N LEU A 48 10.03 14.05 14.97
CA LEU A 48 8.89 14.42 15.80
C LEU A 48 7.84 13.30 15.82
N GLU A 49 7.10 13.21 16.91
CA GLU A 49 6.04 12.20 17.08
C GLU A 49 4.71 12.68 16.50
N VAL A 50 3.94 11.73 15.97
CA VAL A 50 2.54 11.91 15.53
C VAL A 50 1.67 10.92 16.29
N ASP A 51 0.63 11.38 16.97
CA ASP A 51 -0.41 10.51 17.49
C ASP A 51 -1.51 10.37 16.43
N TRP A 52 -1.65 9.18 15.84
CA TRP A 52 -2.72 8.85 14.92
C TRP A 52 -3.96 8.41 15.71
N LEU A 53 -5.01 9.22 15.64
CA LEU A 53 -6.25 9.07 16.40
C LEU A 53 -7.25 8.22 15.61
N LEU A 54 -7.16 6.89 15.77
CA LEU A 54 -7.98 5.92 15.05
C LEU A 54 -9.46 6.10 15.38
N ASN A 55 -10.29 6.05 14.32
CA ASN A 55 -11.73 6.25 14.33
C ASN A 55 -12.22 7.59 14.93
N TYR A 56 -11.30 8.50 15.27
CA TYR A 56 -11.63 9.84 15.71
C TYR A 56 -11.49 10.81 14.54
N ARG A 57 -12.61 11.43 14.14
CA ARG A 57 -12.68 12.40 13.02
C ARG A 57 -11.93 11.90 11.79
N GLY A 58 -12.33 10.73 11.31
CA GLY A 58 -11.76 10.08 10.12
C GLY A 58 -10.30 9.62 10.24
N GLY A 59 -9.74 9.54 11.45
CA GLY A 59 -8.35 9.12 11.66
C GLY A 59 -7.39 10.29 11.79
N SER A 60 -7.74 11.29 12.59
CA SER A 60 -7.00 12.56 12.68
C SER A 60 -5.56 12.37 13.17
N PHE A 61 -4.67 13.31 12.82
CA PHE A 61 -3.31 13.35 13.34
C PHE A 61 -3.18 14.44 14.41
N LEU A 62 -2.63 14.08 15.56
CA LEU A 62 -2.30 15.03 16.62
C LEU A 62 -0.79 15.16 16.74
N ILE A 63 -0.30 16.39 16.65
CA ILE A 63 1.12 16.72 16.62
C ILE A 63 1.37 17.83 17.63
N LYS A 64 2.49 17.78 18.35
CA LYS A 64 2.89 18.88 19.22
C LYS A 64 3.07 20.17 18.41
N TYR A 65 2.56 21.30 18.91
CA TYR A 65 2.65 22.55 18.18
C TYR A 65 4.10 22.97 17.95
N SER A 66 4.39 23.33 16.69
CA SER A 66 5.54 24.14 16.31
C SER A 66 5.16 25.02 15.13
N SER A 67 5.79 26.19 15.01
CA SER A 67 5.56 27.08 13.88
C SER A 67 5.95 26.44 12.54
N ALA A 68 6.88 25.49 12.55
CA ALA A 68 7.29 24.72 11.38
C ALA A 68 6.16 23.80 10.90
N VAL A 69 5.51 23.04 11.80
CA VAL A 69 4.36 22.19 11.47
C VAL A 69 3.20 23.03 10.92
N GLU A 70 2.91 24.17 11.57
CA GLU A 70 1.86 25.09 11.12
C GLU A 70 2.14 25.63 9.69
N LYS A 71 3.38 26.02 9.43
CA LYS A 71 3.82 26.46 8.10
C LYS A 71 3.69 25.33 7.08
N GLU A 72 4.06 24.11 7.44
CA GLU A 72 3.98 22.95 6.54
C GLU A 72 2.53 22.64 6.14
N CYS A 73 1.60 22.63 7.09
CA CYS A 73 0.18 22.48 6.79
C CYS A 73 -0.31 23.54 5.80
N ARG A 74 0.04 24.81 6.03
CA ARG A 74 -0.35 25.91 5.13
C ARG A 74 0.25 25.77 3.73
N LEU A 75 1.54 25.45 3.62
CA LEU A 75 2.23 25.30 2.34
C LEU A 75 1.62 24.17 1.50
N ARG A 76 1.20 23.08 2.15
CA ARG A 76 0.58 21.94 1.48
C ARG A 76 -0.93 22.06 1.30
N GLY A 77 -1.56 23.13 1.77
CA GLY A 77 -3.01 23.32 1.68
C GLY A 77 -3.80 22.32 2.54
N VAL A 78 -3.24 21.91 3.67
CA VAL A 78 -3.85 20.99 4.64
C VAL A 78 -4.51 21.80 5.76
N SER A 79 -5.78 21.51 6.03
CA SER A 79 -6.53 22.11 7.12
C SER A 79 -6.04 21.57 8.47
N TYR A 80 -5.95 22.46 9.46
CA TYR A 80 -5.47 22.14 10.80
C TYR A 80 -6.12 23.05 11.85
N GLU A 81 -6.11 22.60 13.10
CA GLU A 81 -6.62 23.31 14.27
C GLU A 81 -5.50 23.42 15.31
N VAL A 82 -5.24 24.63 15.83
CA VAL A 82 -4.35 24.80 17.00
C VAL A 82 -5.20 24.70 18.25
N ILE A 83 -4.99 23.66 19.04
CA ILE A 83 -5.80 23.33 20.22
C ILE A 83 -4.95 23.37 21.49
N SER A 84 -5.58 23.79 22.59
CA SER A 84 -4.93 23.86 23.91
C SER A 84 -4.73 22.47 24.52
N ASP A 85 -3.78 22.33 25.45
CA ASP A 85 -3.63 21.11 26.26
C ASP A 85 -4.94 20.67 26.95
N ALA A 86 -5.77 21.62 27.41
CA ALA A 86 -7.05 21.29 28.04
C ALA A 86 -7.99 20.59 27.05
N THR A 87 -8.03 21.06 25.81
CA THR A 87 -8.79 20.44 24.71
C THR A 87 -8.23 19.07 24.37
N VAL A 88 -6.89 18.94 24.27
CA VAL A 88 -6.23 17.66 24.02
C VAL A 88 -6.57 16.65 25.11
N ASN A 89 -6.48 17.02 26.38
CA ASN A 89 -6.77 16.12 27.50
C ASN A 89 -8.23 15.64 27.50
N SER A 90 -9.18 16.53 27.23
CA SER A 90 -10.60 16.18 27.11
C SER A 90 -10.83 15.19 25.96
N MET A 91 -10.27 15.50 24.78
CA MET A 91 -10.35 14.66 23.58
C MET A 91 -9.72 13.28 23.82
N MET A 92 -8.53 13.21 24.42
CA MET A 92 -7.85 11.96 24.71
C MET A 92 -8.60 11.13 25.74
N SER A 93 -9.26 11.74 26.73
CA SER A 93 -10.13 11.02 27.67
C SER A 93 -11.32 10.37 26.97
N GLN A 94 -11.87 11.00 25.92
CA GLN A 94 -12.91 10.39 25.10
C GLN A 94 -12.35 9.23 24.27
N ILE A 95 -11.27 9.44 23.53
CA ILE A 95 -10.65 8.43 22.64
C ILE A 95 -10.24 7.18 23.41
N THR A 96 -9.70 7.36 24.62
CA THR A 96 -9.22 6.25 25.44
C THR A 96 -10.33 5.56 26.25
N SER A 97 -11.55 6.09 26.24
CA SER A 97 -12.70 5.46 26.92
C SER A 97 -12.91 4.02 26.44
N PRO A 98 -13.14 3.05 27.34
CA PRO A 98 -13.39 1.65 26.96
C PRO A 98 -14.63 1.46 26.08
N ASP A 99 -15.62 2.35 26.21
CA ASP A 99 -16.95 2.20 25.60
C ASP A 99 -17.06 2.75 24.17
N VAL A 100 -15.97 3.28 23.60
CA VAL A 100 -15.94 3.81 22.23
C VAL A 100 -14.93 3.05 21.37
N ASN A 101 -15.25 2.82 20.10
CA ASN A 101 -14.32 2.20 19.16
C ASN A 101 -13.29 3.21 18.62
N MET A 102 -12.47 3.79 19.51
CA MET A 102 -11.38 4.72 19.17
C MET A 102 -10.11 4.36 19.95
N ASP A 103 -8.95 4.73 19.42
CA ASP A 103 -7.68 4.63 20.13
C ASP A 103 -6.66 5.61 19.53
N ALA A 104 -5.57 5.85 20.26
CA ALA A 104 -4.43 6.61 19.76
C ALA A 104 -3.22 5.69 19.57
N VAL A 105 -2.65 5.75 18.37
CA VAL A 105 -1.42 5.04 18.00
C VAL A 105 -0.31 6.05 17.76
N LYS A 106 0.77 5.91 18.52
CA LYS A 106 1.94 6.78 18.39
C LYS A 106 2.86 6.31 17.27
N LEU A 107 3.18 7.23 16.37
CA LEU A 107 4.15 7.09 15.28
C LEU A 107 5.43 7.84 15.66
N GLN A 108 6.60 7.23 15.48
CA GLN A 108 7.88 7.79 15.98
C GLN A 108 9.00 7.92 14.95
N LYS A 109 8.95 7.18 13.84
CA LYS A 109 10.04 7.18 12.85
C LYS A 109 9.48 6.99 11.46
N ALA A 110 9.90 7.84 10.52
CA ALA A 110 9.55 7.68 9.11
C ALA A 110 10.10 6.36 8.54
N ALA A 111 9.21 5.56 7.97
CA ALA A 111 9.57 4.32 7.28
C ALA A 111 10.39 4.59 6.02
N LYS A 112 11.42 3.79 5.75
CA LYS A 112 12.13 3.84 4.48
C LYS A 112 11.33 3.10 3.41
N ILE A 113 10.88 3.84 2.41
CA ILE A 113 9.95 3.39 1.37
C ILE A 113 10.72 3.07 0.09
N VAL A 114 10.44 1.91 -0.48
CA VAL A 114 10.97 1.51 -1.78
C VAL A 114 9.86 0.99 -2.70
N VAL A 115 9.96 1.31 -3.98
CA VAL A 115 9.04 0.82 -5.02
C VAL A 115 9.84 -0.03 -6.01
N TYR A 116 9.38 -1.26 -6.20
CA TYR A 116 9.88 -2.16 -7.23
C TYR A 116 9.23 -1.79 -8.56
N SER A 117 10.03 -1.31 -9.53
CA SER A 117 9.54 -0.77 -10.81
C SER A 117 10.56 -0.97 -11.95
N PRO A 118 10.10 -1.30 -13.18
CA PRO A 118 10.97 -1.53 -14.33
C PRO A 118 11.56 -0.26 -14.95
N ILE A 119 11.25 0.95 -14.44
CA ILE A 119 11.78 2.25 -14.91
C ILE A 119 13.30 2.27 -15.10
N LYS A 120 14.02 1.50 -14.26
CA LYS A 120 15.49 1.46 -14.29
C LYS A 120 16.04 0.82 -15.56
N VAL A 121 15.23 0.03 -16.25
CA VAL A 121 15.66 -0.86 -17.33
C VAL A 121 14.86 -0.65 -18.62
N GLY A 122 13.79 0.15 -18.58
CA GLY A 122 12.93 0.44 -19.71
C GLY A 122 12.15 1.74 -19.53
N ARG A 123 11.75 2.39 -20.63
CA ARG A 123 10.89 3.59 -20.62
C ARG A 123 9.40 3.25 -20.52
N ALA A 124 9.07 2.05 -20.03
CA ALA A 124 7.74 1.50 -20.15
C ALA A 124 6.70 2.50 -19.59
N SER A 125 5.78 2.95 -20.45
CA SER A 125 4.82 4.03 -20.19
C SER A 125 3.78 3.74 -19.10
N PHE A 126 3.89 2.60 -18.41
CA PHE A 126 3.03 2.18 -17.30
C PHE A 126 3.32 2.93 -16.00
N GLU A 127 4.34 3.79 -15.96
CA GLU A 127 4.68 4.59 -14.79
C GLU A 127 3.76 5.77 -14.55
N ASP A 128 3.32 6.42 -15.62
CA ASP A 128 2.46 7.59 -15.49
C ASP A 128 1.06 7.22 -14.99
N THR A 129 0.78 5.93 -14.79
CA THR A 129 -0.50 5.42 -14.29
C THR A 129 -0.39 4.62 -12.98
N ASP A 130 0.79 4.50 -12.35
CA ASP A 130 0.88 3.82 -11.06
C ASP A 130 0.38 4.71 -9.92
N ALA A 131 -0.70 4.25 -9.30
CA ALA A 131 -1.38 4.97 -8.23
C ALA A 131 -0.46 5.21 -7.02
N VAL A 132 0.42 4.26 -6.69
CA VAL A 132 1.28 4.40 -5.51
C VAL A 132 2.34 5.46 -5.73
N LEU A 133 3.06 5.43 -6.86
CA LEU A 133 4.02 6.46 -7.24
C LEU A 133 3.34 7.82 -7.36
N LEU A 134 2.16 7.87 -7.97
CA LEU A 134 1.39 9.10 -8.12
C LEU A 134 1.07 9.72 -6.76
N VAL A 135 0.53 8.94 -5.82
CA VAL A 135 0.15 9.47 -4.50
C VAL A 135 1.35 9.78 -3.62
N LEU A 136 2.44 9.01 -3.69
CA LEU A 136 3.69 9.33 -2.99
C LEU A 136 4.27 10.66 -3.47
N LYS A 137 4.30 10.89 -4.79
CA LYS A 137 4.73 12.17 -5.38
C LYS A 137 3.80 13.31 -4.95
N TYR A 138 2.48 13.11 -5.03
CA TYR A 138 1.49 14.12 -4.68
C TYR A 138 1.52 14.51 -3.19
N ALA A 139 1.71 13.53 -2.31
CA ALA A 139 1.87 13.74 -0.88
C ALA A 139 3.30 14.16 -0.49
N GLU A 140 4.22 14.24 -1.46
CA GLU A 140 5.63 14.59 -1.26
C GLU A 140 6.35 13.68 -0.24
N ILE A 141 6.06 12.38 -0.31
CA ILE A 141 6.69 11.33 0.49
C ILE A 141 7.86 10.75 -0.33
N PRO A 142 9.11 10.82 0.17
CA PRO A 142 10.27 10.30 -0.53
C PRO A 142 10.27 8.78 -0.59
N PHE A 143 10.69 8.23 -1.72
CA PHE A 143 10.87 6.81 -1.96
C PHE A 143 12.09 6.57 -2.85
N GLU A 144 12.63 5.35 -2.79
CA GLU A 144 13.63 4.88 -3.73
C GLU A 144 13.02 3.89 -4.73
N ILE A 145 13.64 3.76 -5.90
CA ILE A 145 13.26 2.74 -6.88
C ILE A 145 14.27 1.60 -6.89
N VAL A 146 13.77 0.37 -6.92
CA VAL A 146 14.56 -0.85 -7.14
C VAL A 146 13.94 -1.67 -8.26
N TYR A 147 14.73 -2.54 -8.87
CA TYR A 147 14.26 -3.58 -9.77
C TYR A 147 15.02 -4.88 -9.51
N ASP A 148 14.90 -5.86 -10.42
CA ASP A 148 15.49 -7.20 -10.30
C ASP A 148 16.94 -7.18 -9.80
N GLU A 149 17.80 -6.31 -10.36
CA GLU A 149 19.20 -6.26 -9.97
C GLU A 149 19.43 -5.91 -8.50
N GLU A 150 18.76 -4.88 -7.98
CA GLU A 150 18.91 -4.45 -6.60
C GLU A 150 18.32 -5.48 -5.62
N ILE A 151 17.20 -6.12 -5.99
CA ILE A 151 16.64 -7.21 -5.20
C ILE A 151 17.65 -8.36 -5.09
N MET A 152 18.22 -8.79 -6.22
CA MET A 152 19.17 -9.90 -6.25
C MET A 152 20.52 -9.57 -5.58
N LYS A 153 20.88 -8.29 -5.46
CA LYS A 153 22.06 -7.83 -4.69
C LYS A 153 21.79 -7.72 -3.18
N GLY A 154 20.55 -7.91 -2.73
CA GLY A 154 20.17 -7.88 -1.32
C GLY A 154 19.82 -6.49 -0.77
N ASP A 155 19.54 -5.51 -1.64
CA ASP A 155 19.28 -4.14 -1.22
C ASP A 155 17.98 -3.98 -0.41
N LEU A 156 17.05 -4.93 -0.51
CA LEU A 156 15.77 -4.88 0.24
C LEU A 156 15.94 -4.74 1.76
N ALA A 157 17.05 -5.24 2.32
CA ALA A 157 17.30 -5.14 3.76
C ALA A 157 17.47 -3.70 4.28
N LYS A 158 17.60 -2.71 3.39
CA LYS A 158 17.75 -1.29 3.73
C LYS A 158 16.41 -0.60 4.03
N TYR A 159 15.30 -1.21 3.65
CA TYR A 159 13.97 -0.59 3.63
C TYR A 159 13.01 -1.23 4.62
N ASP A 160 11.98 -0.48 5.01
CA ASP A 160 10.94 -0.96 5.92
C ASP A 160 9.67 -1.37 5.15
N TRP A 161 9.44 -0.77 3.98
CA TRP A 161 8.22 -0.91 3.19
C TRP A 161 8.52 -1.05 1.69
N LEU A 162 7.90 -2.04 1.04
CA LEU A 162 8.06 -2.33 -0.38
C LEU A 162 6.71 -2.29 -1.10
N HIS A 163 6.63 -1.54 -2.20
CA HIS A 163 5.55 -1.67 -3.19
C HIS A 163 5.95 -2.43 -4.45
N LEU A 164 5.05 -3.26 -4.97
CA LEU A 164 5.20 -3.92 -6.27
C LEU A 164 4.34 -3.21 -7.34
N HIS A 165 5.00 -2.46 -8.22
CA HIS A 165 4.36 -1.70 -9.32
C HIS A 165 3.92 -2.63 -10.45
N HIS A 166 2.67 -3.06 -10.53
CA HIS A 166 2.07 -3.78 -11.69
C HIS A 166 2.90 -4.90 -12.34
N GLU A 167 3.79 -5.53 -11.56
CA GLU A 167 4.82 -6.40 -12.11
C GLU A 167 4.35 -7.84 -12.28
N ASP A 168 5.08 -8.52 -13.15
CA ASP A 168 4.85 -9.92 -13.49
C ASP A 168 6.03 -10.77 -13.00
N PHE A 169 5.81 -11.47 -11.89
CA PHE A 169 6.80 -12.40 -11.35
C PHE A 169 6.80 -13.78 -12.05
N THR A 170 5.88 -14.03 -12.99
CA THR A 170 5.80 -15.29 -13.72
C THR A 170 6.74 -15.34 -14.93
N GLY A 171 7.25 -14.18 -15.37
CA GLY A 171 8.08 -14.07 -16.57
C GLY A 171 7.29 -14.10 -17.89
N GLN A 172 5.98 -13.89 -17.84
CA GLN A 172 5.09 -13.82 -19.02
C GLN A 172 4.92 -12.39 -19.55
N PHE A 173 5.81 -11.47 -19.17
CA PHE A 173 5.88 -10.10 -19.68
C PHE A 173 4.57 -9.30 -19.54
N GLY A 174 3.86 -9.46 -18.42
CA GLY A 174 2.56 -8.83 -18.20
C GLY A 174 1.44 -9.43 -19.06
N ARG A 175 1.67 -10.62 -19.64
CA ARG A 175 0.87 -11.43 -20.57
C ARG A 175 0.45 -10.78 -21.89
N ASN A 176 1.12 -9.72 -22.32
CA ASN A 176 1.03 -9.26 -23.71
C ASN A 176 2.37 -8.66 -24.14
N ARG A 177 3.15 -9.41 -24.92
CA ARG A 177 4.49 -8.95 -25.37
C ARG A 177 4.43 -7.68 -26.19
N ARG A 178 3.31 -7.39 -26.86
CA ARG A 178 3.13 -6.16 -27.66
C ARG A 178 3.08 -4.90 -26.82
N ARG A 179 2.90 -5.04 -25.50
CA ARG A 179 2.99 -3.93 -24.54
C ARG A 179 4.42 -3.61 -24.13
N MET A 180 5.36 -4.50 -24.45
CA MET A 180 6.79 -4.29 -24.22
C MET A 180 7.44 -3.84 -25.52
N SER A 181 8.35 -2.88 -25.42
CA SER A 181 9.28 -2.64 -26.53
C SER A 181 10.28 -3.80 -26.62
N LEU A 182 10.92 -3.94 -27.78
CA LEU A 182 12.03 -4.89 -27.94
C LEU A 182 13.17 -4.59 -26.97
N GLU A 183 13.40 -3.31 -26.64
CA GLU A 183 14.41 -2.89 -25.67
C GLU A 183 14.07 -3.40 -24.27
N ASP A 184 12.80 -3.30 -23.84
CA ASP A 184 12.35 -3.78 -22.52
C ASP A 184 12.51 -5.30 -22.36
N LEU A 185 12.18 -6.05 -23.42
CA LEU A 185 12.37 -7.51 -23.44
C LEU A 185 13.86 -7.86 -23.34
N GLN A 186 14.70 -7.21 -24.15
CA GLN A 186 16.12 -7.48 -24.17
C GLN A 186 16.80 -7.09 -22.84
N ALA A 187 16.35 -6.01 -22.20
CA ALA A 187 16.85 -5.59 -20.90
C ALA A 187 16.59 -6.64 -19.82
N GLN A 188 15.37 -7.18 -19.74
CA GLN A 188 15.04 -8.25 -18.80
C GLN A 188 15.82 -9.54 -19.06
N GLU A 189 15.95 -9.95 -20.32
CA GLU A 189 16.80 -11.10 -20.69
C GLU A 189 18.26 -10.90 -20.31
N ASN A 190 18.80 -9.69 -20.50
CA ASN A 190 20.18 -9.37 -20.17
C ASN A 190 20.43 -9.42 -18.66
N ILE A 191 19.47 -8.97 -17.85
CA ILE A 191 19.55 -9.08 -16.39
C ILE A 191 19.53 -10.56 -15.98
N ALA A 192 18.61 -11.36 -16.54
CA ALA A 192 18.57 -12.80 -16.28
C ALA A 192 19.91 -13.47 -16.59
N LYS A 193 20.48 -13.21 -17.78
CA LYS A 193 21.80 -13.72 -18.19
C LYS A 193 22.92 -13.25 -17.26
N LYS A 194 22.91 -11.98 -16.84
CA LYS A 194 23.92 -11.39 -15.94
C LYS A 194 23.99 -12.11 -14.59
N PHE A 195 22.86 -12.58 -14.07
CA PHE A 195 22.79 -13.37 -12.83
C PHE A 195 22.88 -14.89 -13.06
N GLY A 196 23.14 -15.32 -14.30
CA GLY A 196 23.35 -16.73 -14.64
C GLY A 196 22.08 -17.55 -14.89
N TYR A 197 20.91 -16.90 -14.99
CA TYR A 197 19.65 -17.56 -15.32
C TYR A 197 19.53 -17.79 -16.83
N LYS A 198 18.88 -18.92 -17.19
CA LYS A 198 18.58 -19.23 -18.59
C LYS A 198 17.33 -18.52 -19.09
N LYS A 199 16.39 -18.24 -18.18
CA LYS A 199 15.08 -17.64 -18.46
C LYS A 199 14.78 -16.48 -17.53
N VAL A 200 13.98 -15.52 -18.01
CA VAL A 200 13.44 -14.42 -17.18
C VAL A 200 12.54 -14.95 -16.07
N SER A 201 11.71 -15.97 -16.35
CA SER A 201 10.85 -16.61 -15.34
C SER A 201 11.62 -17.18 -14.15
N GLN A 202 12.84 -17.72 -14.37
CA GLN A 202 13.71 -18.22 -13.30
C GLN A 202 14.25 -17.09 -12.43
N LEU A 203 14.71 -15.99 -13.05
CA LEU A 203 15.12 -14.80 -12.30
C LEU A 203 13.95 -14.24 -11.49
N LYS A 204 12.78 -14.07 -12.11
CA LYS A 204 11.59 -13.51 -11.47
C LYS A 204 11.09 -14.36 -10.30
N LEU A 205 11.20 -15.69 -10.39
CA LEU A 205 10.93 -16.59 -9.28
C LEU A 205 11.87 -16.34 -8.08
N ASP A 206 13.17 -16.16 -8.31
CA ASP A 206 14.11 -15.87 -7.23
C ASP A 206 13.93 -14.46 -6.65
N VAL A 207 13.52 -13.48 -7.47
CA VAL A 207 13.07 -12.16 -7.02
C VAL A 207 11.83 -12.31 -6.11
N ALA A 208 10.81 -13.08 -6.53
CA ALA A 208 9.62 -13.35 -5.74
C ALA A 208 9.94 -14.02 -4.39
N ARG A 209 10.86 -14.99 -4.39
CA ARG A 209 11.37 -15.63 -3.16
C ARG A 209 12.08 -14.64 -2.24
N THR A 210 12.86 -13.72 -2.81
CA THR A 210 13.56 -12.68 -2.05
C THR A 210 12.57 -11.70 -1.42
N ILE A 211 11.52 -11.29 -2.16
CA ILE A 211 10.43 -10.46 -1.63
C ILE A 211 9.66 -11.17 -0.52
N LYS A 212 9.35 -12.46 -0.69
CA LYS A 212 8.75 -13.29 0.37
C LYS A 212 9.66 -13.34 1.61
N GLY A 213 10.97 -13.47 1.42
CA GLY A 213 11.98 -13.44 2.48
C GLY A 213 12.04 -12.10 3.21
N PHE A 214 11.96 -10.97 2.48
CA PHE A 214 11.87 -9.63 3.04
C PHE A 214 10.65 -9.48 3.95
N CYS A 215 9.48 -9.90 3.48
CA CYS A 215 8.25 -9.91 4.28
C CYS A 215 8.41 -10.82 5.52
N ALA A 216 8.86 -12.07 5.34
CA ALA A 216 9.12 -12.99 6.45
C ALA A 216 10.09 -12.44 7.51
N GLY A 217 11.08 -11.65 7.07
CA GLY A 217 12.11 -11.03 7.90
C GLY A 217 11.64 -9.85 8.76
N GLY A 218 10.44 -9.31 8.52
CA GLY A 218 9.90 -8.15 9.24
C GLY A 218 9.54 -6.97 8.35
N GLY A 219 9.79 -7.04 7.04
CA GLY A 219 9.40 -6.00 6.10
C GLY A 219 7.89 -5.95 5.87
N TYR A 220 7.40 -4.81 5.39
CA TYR A 220 6.01 -4.63 4.99
C TYR A 220 5.87 -4.64 3.47
N LEU A 221 5.07 -5.56 2.93
CA LEU A 221 4.80 -5.68 1.50
C LEU A 221 3.42 -5.12 1.14
N PHE A 222 3.38 -4.17 0.22
CA PHE A 222 2.13 -3.66 -0.36
C PHE A 222 2.08 -3.96 -1.85
N ALA A 223 1.10 -4.73 -2.32
CA ALA A 223 0.97 -5.05 -3.74
C ALA A 223 -0.42 -4.70 -4.27
N MET A 224 -0.45 -4.18 -5.49
CA MET A 224 -1.68 -3.84 -6.21
C MET A 224 -1.67 -4.43 -7.61
N CYS A 225 -2.86 -4.54 -8.20
CA CYS A 225 -3.02 -5.02 -9.56
C CYS A 225 -2.33 -6.40 -9.74
N SER A 226 -1.66 -6.61 -10.88
CA SER A 226 -0.91 -7.83 -11.21
C SER A 226 0.14 -8.25 -10.19
N GLY A 227 0.78 -7.31 -9.50
CA GLY A 227 1.83 -7.62 -8.53
C GLY A 227 1.34 -8.46 -7.35
N ALA A 228 0.04 -8.39 -7.03
CA ALA A 228 -0.56 -9.20 -5.96
C ALA A 228 -0.72 -10.67 -6.37
N GLU A 229 -1.27 -10.95 -7.56
CA GLU A 229 -1.51 -12.34 -8.00
C GLU A 229 -0.25 -12.99 -8.58
N SER A 230 0.54 -12.25 -9.37
CA SER A 230 1.67 -12.82 -10.12
C SER A 230 2.77 -13.32 -9.20
N LEU A 231 2.94 -12.67 -8.03
CA LEU A 231 3.86 -13.10 -6.97
C LEU A 231 3.50 -14.51 -6.46
N ASP A 232 2.24 -14.73 -6.10
CA ASP A 232 1.77 -16.02 -5.60
C ASP A 232 1.74 -17.09 -6.70
N VAL A 233 1.40 -16.72 -7.94
CA VAL A 233 1.47 -17.64 -9.09
C VAL A 233 2.91 -18.12 -9.30
N ALA A 234 3.89 -17.22 -9.28
CA ALA A 234 5.31 -17.57 -9.41
C ALA A 234 5.77 -18.49 -8.28
N LEU A 235 5.43 -18.16 -7.03
CA LEU A 235 5.80 -18.96 -5.86
C LEU A 235 5.18 -20.37 -5.88
N ALA A 236 3.91 -20.49 -6.27
CA ALA A 236 3.23 -21.78 -6.39
C ALA A 236 3.83 -22.65 -7.50
N ALA A 237 4.33 -22.02 -8.57
CA ALA A 237 4.91 -22.68 -9.73
C ALA A 237 6.43 -22.94 -9.60
N GLU A 238 7.01 -22.84 -8.40
CA GLU A 238 8.44 -23.09 -8.21
C GLU A 238 8.86 -24.48 -8.74
N GLY A 239 9.72 -24.49 -9.76
CA GLY A 239 10.19 -25.71 -10.42
C GLY A 239 9.26 -26.29 -11.49
N VAL A 240 8.19 -25.57 -11.84
CA VAL A 240 7.19 -25.97 -12.85
C VAL A 240 7.18 -24.94 -13.97
N ASP A 241 7.24 -25.40 -15.22
CA ASP A 241 7.12 -24.48 -16.36
C ASP A 241 5.65 -24.12 -16.61
N ILE A 242 5.32 -22.84 -16.41
CA ILE A 242 3.98 -22.28 -16.63
C ILE A 242 3.96 -21.27 -17.78
N VAL A 243 5.09 -21.08 -18.48
CA VAL A 243 5.27 -20.01 -19.47
C VAL A 243 5.00 -20.58 -20.86
N PRO A 244 4.04 -20.03 -21.62
CA PRO A 244 3.83 -20.42 -23.02
C PRO A 244 5.04 -20.12 -23.91
N SER A 245 5.30 -20.99 -24.90
CA SER A 245 6.46 -20.90 -25.80
C SER A 245 6.57 -19.61 -26.59
N ILE A 246 5.48 -18.87 -26.73
CA ILE A 246 5.49 -17.54 -27.34
C ILE A 246 6.30 -16.52 -26.51
N PHE A 247 6.52 -16.75 -25.21
CA PHE A 247 7.24 -15.84 -24.33
C PHE A 247 8.73 -16.20 -24.19
N ASP A 248 9.09 -17.47 -24.05
CA ASP A 248 10.47 -17.90 -23.76
C ASP A 248 11.00 -19.05 -24.66
N GLY A 249 10.20 -19.51 -25.62
CA GLY A 249 10.65 -20.40 -26.70
C GLY A 249 10.52 -21.91 -26.44
N ASP A 250 10.05 -22.34 -25.26
CA ASP A 250 9.77 -23.74 -24.91
C ASP A 250 8.39 -23.91 -24.27
N GLY A 251 7.94 -25.15 -24.12
CA GLY A 251 6.55 -25.45 -23.80
C GLY A 251 6.24 -25.50 -22.31
N ILE A 252 4.99 -25.14 -21.97
CA ILE A 252 4.40 -25.34 -20.65
C ILE A 252 4.46 -26.82 -20.26
N ASP A 253 4.70 -27.11 -18.98
CA ASP A 253 4.56 -28.46 -18.45
C ASP A 253 3.10 -28.93 -18.57
N ALA A 254 2.86 -30.04 -19.26
CA ALA A 254 1.51 -30.58 -19.47
C ALA A 254 0.74 -30.86 -18.17
N ASN A 255 1.45 -31.02 -17.05
CA ASN A 255 0.87 -31.22 -15.72
C ASN A 255 1.07 -30.00 -14.79
N ALA A 256 1.33 -28.80 -15.33
CA ALA A 256 1.65 -27.61 -14.55
C ALA A 256 0.65 -27.35 -13.41
N GLN A 257 -0.65 -27.42 -13.72
CA GLN A 257 -1.72 -27.15 -12.77
C GLN A 257 -1.73 -28.09 -11.56
N SER A 258 -1.42 -29.38 -11.75
CA SER A 258 -1.42 -30.38 -10.67
C SER A 258 -0.13 -30.39 -9.86
N LYS A 259 0.93 -29.71 -10.34
CA LYS A 259 2.22 -29.58 -9.68
C LYS A 259 2.36 -28.31 -8.83
N LEU A 260 1.37 -27.42 -8.83
CA LEU A 260 1.40 -26.21 -8.02
C LEU A 260 1.45 -26.53 -6.53
N ASP A 261 2.29 -25.80 -5.79
CA ASP A 261 2.40 -25.89 -4.34
C ASP A 261 1.90 -24.60 -3.67
N PHE A 262 0.62 -24.59 -3.27
CA PHE A 262 0.00 -23.46 -2.60
C PHE A 262 0.53 -23.20 -1.17
N SER A 263 1.32 -24.11 -0.58
CA SER A 263 1.98 -23.83 0.70
C SER A 263 3.04 -22.72 0.58
N LYS A 264 3.52 -22.46 -0.65
CA LYS A 264 4.53 -21.45 -0.95
C LYS A 264 3.97 -20.04 -1.14
N THR A 265 2.68 -19.89 -1.34
CA THR A 265 2.04 -18.59 -1.59
C THR A 265 1.79 -17.80 -0.32
N LEU A 266 1.60 -16.49 -0.44
CA LEU A 266 1.28 -15.59 0.68
C LEU A 266 -0.22 -15.60 0.95
N ALA A 267 -1.03 -15.30 -0.06
CA ALA A 267 -2.43 -14.95 0.11
C ALA A 267 -3.41 -15.92 -0.55
N PHE A 268 -2.99 -16.60 -1.62
CA PHE A 268 -3.91 -17.35 -2.48
C PHE A 268 -3.66 -18.85 -2.51
N GLU A 269 -4.71 -19.65 -2.61
CA GLU A 269 -4.69 -21.11 -2.77
C GLU A 269 -5.74 -21.58 -3.79
N ASP A 270 -5.62 -22.83 -4.25
CA ASP A 270 -6.58 -23.51 -5.13
C ASP A 270 -6.96 -22.78 -6.45
N PHE A 271 -6.15 -21.83 -6.88
CA PHE A 271 -6.37 -21.12 -8.13
C PHE A 271 -6.02 -21.98 -9.35
N LYS A 272 -6.68 -21.66 -10.47
CA LYS A 272 -6.39 -22.22 -11.78
C LYS A 272 -5.50 -21.28 -12.58
N LEU A 273 -4.47 -21.82 -13.21
CA LEU A 273 -3.62 -21.09 -14.13
C LEU A 273 -4.42 -20.77 -15.39
N GLU A 274 -4.32 -19.53 -15.84
CA GLU A 274 -4.72 -19.18 -17.19
C GLU A 274 -3.51 -19.47 -18.10
N LEU A 275 -3.62 -20.47 -18.97
CA LEU A 275 -2.51 -20.96 -19.81
C LEU A 275 -2.70 -20.68 -21.31
N GLY A 276 -3.74 -19.91 -21.66
CA GLY A 276 -4.03 -19.57 -23.06
C GLY A 276 -2.87 -18.83 -23.72
N ASP A 277 -2.57 -19.24 -24.96
CA ASP A 277 -1.51 -18.70 -25.83
C ASP A 277 -2.01 -17.64 -26.82
N ASP A 278 -3.31 -17.31 -26.78
CA ASP A 278 -3.93 -16.35 -27.68
C ASP A 278 -3.56 -14.89 -27.32
N GLU A 279 -2.42 -14.46 -27.87
CA GLU A 279 -1.95 -13.07 -27.83
C GLU A 279 -2.95 -12.09 -28.49
N TYR A 280 -3.87 -12.59 -29.33
CA TYR A 280 -4.81 -11.81 -30.14
C TYR A 280 -6.17 -11.59 -29.46
N ARG A 281 -6.63 -12.51 -28.59
CA ARG A 281 -7.92 -12.42 -27.84
C ARG A 281 -7.79 -12.15 -26.34
N GLY A 282 -6.78 -11.38 -25.92
CA GLY A 282 -6.89 -10.56 -24.70
C GLY A 282 -6.69 -11.27 -23.36
N GLY A 283 -5.91 -12.35 -23.28
CA GLY A 283 -5.54 -12.93 -22.00
C GLY A 283 -4.50 -12.08 -21.26
N MET A 284 -4.91 -11.06 -20.51
CA MET A 284 -4.03 -10.39 -19.52
C MET A 284 -4.08 -11.05 -18.13
N SER A 285 -5.01 -11.98 -17.91
CA SER A 285 -5.19 -12.63 -16.60
C SER A 285 -4.16 -13.73 -16.38
N PHE A 286 -3.59 -13.85 -15.19
CA PHE A 286 -2.64 -14.92 -14.87
C PHE A 286 -3.32 -16.18 -14.35
N SER A 287 -4.43 -16.00 -13.64
CA SER A 287 -5.08 -17.07 -12.91
C SER A 287 -6.55 -16.77 -12.62
N SER A 288 -7.24 -17.74 -12.01
CA SER A 288 -8.57 -17.58 -11.44
C SER A 288 -8.60 -16.80 -10.11
N ILE A 289 -7.45 -16.28 -9.62
CA ILE A 289 -7.40 -15.32 -8.50
C ILE A 289 -8.14 -14.06 -8.91
N ASN A 290 -7.90 -13.58 -10.13
CA ASN A 290 -8.54 -12.38 -10.64
C ASN A 290 -10.03 -12.60 -10.90
N SER A 291 -10.88 -12.06 -10.03
CA SER A 291 -12.32 -12.00 -10.23
C SER A 291 -12.66 -10.79 -11.10
N SER A 292 -12.51 -10.92 -12.41
CA SER A 292 -13.00 -9.94 -13.40
C SER A 292 -14.40 -10.30 -13.94
N SER A 293 -14.95 -11.45 -13.51
CA SER A 293 -16.18 -12.01 -14.07
C SER A 293 -17.39 -11.12 -13.81
N GLY A 294 -17.86 -10.44 -14.87
CA GLY A 294 -19.20 -9.86 -14.94
C GLY A 294 -19.27 -8.40 -15.34
N GLN A 295 -18.17 -7.65 -15.39
CA GLN A 295 -18.17 -6.26 -15.86
C GLN A 295 -17.27 -6.16 -17.08
N GLY A 296 -17.85 -5.84 -18.24
CA GLY A 296 -17.06 -5.51 -19.41
C GLY A 296 -16.13 -4.33 -19.10
N TRP A 297 -14.97 -4.27 -19.75
CA TRP A 297 -14.03 -3.14 -19.65
C TRP A 297 -14.70 -1.76 -19.85
N ASN A 298 -15.87 -1.74 -20.50
CA ASN A 298 -16.66 -0.56 -20.86
C ASN A 298 -17.91 -0.34 -19.98
N ASP A 299 -18.20 -1.19 -18.98
CA ASP A 299 -19.34 -0.94 -18.09
C ASP A 299 -18.93 0.11 -17.05
N GLU A 300 -19.61 1.26 -17.01
CA GLU A 300 -19.42 2.26 -15.96
C GLU A 300 -20.02 1.71 -14.66
N SER A 301 -19.28 0.82 -14.00
CA SER A 301 -19.78 0.28 -12.75
C SER A 301 -19.76 1.39 -11.69
N ASN A 302 -20.94 1.92 -11.36
CA ASN A 302 -21.22 2.60 -10.10
C ASN A 302 -21.21 1.60 -8.92
N SER A 303 -20.31 0.61 -8.99
CA SER A 303 -20.16 -0.42 -7.98
C SER A 303 -19.19 0.07 -6.92
N PHE A 304 -19.47 -0.32 -5.69
CA PHE A 304 -18.68 0.02 -4.52
C PHE A 304 -18.31 -1.26 -3.79
N PHE A 305 -17.16 -1.24 -3.13
CA PHE A 305 -16.83 -2.22 -2.11
C PHE A 305 -16.84 -1.54 -0.75
N SER A 306 -17.23 -2.29 0.28
CA SER A 306 -17.31 -1.81 1.65
C SER A 306 -16.07 -2.22 2.42
N LEU A 307 -15.54 -1.30 3.22
CA LEU A 307 -14.55 -1.59 4.25
C LEU A 307 -15.22 -2.21 5.48
N PHE A 308 -14.55 -3.17 6.11
CA PHE A 308 -14.99 -3.72 7.39
C PHE A 308 -14.64 -2.78 8.53
N ASP A 309 -15.50 -2.75 9.55
CA ASP A 309 -15.21 -2.04 10.79
C ASP A 309 -14.41 -2.93 11.73
N PHE A 310 -13.24 -2.44 12.16
CA PHE A 310 -12.33 -3.15 13.04
C PHE A 310 -12.20 -2.41 14.37
N SER A 311 -11.94 -3.16 15.43
CA SER A 311 -11.73 -2.53 16.73
C SER A 311 -10.41 -1.76 16.76
N ALA A 312 -10.46 -0.44 16.94
CA ALA A 312 -9.28 0.39 17.14
C ALA A 312 -8.46 0.00 18.38
N LYS A 313 -9.06 -0.73 19.33
CA LYS A 313 -8.40 -1.19 20.57
C LYS A 313 -7.85 -2.60 20.47
N TRP A 314 -8.59 -3.52 19.83
CA TRP A 314 -8.25 -4.95 19.81
C TRP A 314 -7.60 -5.38 18.49
N ASP A 315 -8.06 -4.79 17.39
CA ASP A 315 -7.65 -5.08 16.01
C ASP A 315 -6.93 -3.87 15.42
N VAL A 316 -5.96 -3.33 16.17
CA VAL A 316 -5.30 -2.04 15.88
C VAL A 316 -4.73 -1.99 14.45
N ILE A 317 -4.12 -3.07 13.97
CA ILE A 317 -3.50 -3.12 12.64
C ILE A 317 -4.54 -2.95 11.53
N PRO A 318 -5.55 -3.84 11.38
CA PRO A 318 -6.56 -3.65 10.35
C PRO A 318 -7.36 -2.36 10.56
N ALA A 319 -7.61 -1.90 11.80
CA ALA A 319 -8.24 -0.60 12.06
C ALA A 319 -7.44 0.58 11.49
N MET A 320 -6.11 0.57 11.61
CA MET A 320 -5.25 1.57 10.95
C MET A 320 -5.34 1.47 9.42
N LEU A 321 -5.30 0.25 8.87
CA LEU A 321 -5.25 0.02 7.43
C LEU A 321 -6.55 0.40 6.71
N VAL A 322 -7.70 0.28 7.37
CA VAL A 322 -9.01 0.71 6.83
C VAL A 322 -9.38 2.15 7.18
N GLN A 323 -8.55 2.88 7.93
CA GLN A 323 -8.89 4.21 8.42
C GLN A 323 -9.24 5.16 7.27
N ASN A 324 -10.46 5.70 7.30
CA ASN A 324 -10.95 6.55 6.22
C ASN A 324 -12.06 7.48 6.72
N HIS A 325 -12.40 8.47 5.90
CA HIS A 325 -13.62 9.29 6.05
C HIS A 325 -14.85 8.64 5.39
N GLU A 326 -14.63 7.69 4.48
CA GLU A 326 -15.69 6.93 3.82
C GLU A 326 -15.47 5.43 3.97
N THR A 327 -16.55 4.67 4.17
CA THR A 327 -16.50 3.20 4.28
C THR A 327 -16.90 2.49 2.97
N LEU A 328 -17.51 3.21 2.01
CA LEU A 328 -17.84 2.72 0.70
C LEU A 328 -16.89 3.32 -0.33
N ILE A 329 -16.12 2.47 -0.99
CA ILE A 329 -15.09 2.91 -1.94
C ILE A 329 -15.54 2.49 -3.34
N ARG A 330 -15.49 3.42 -4.29
CA ARG A 330 -15.81 3.11 -5.69
C ARG A 330 -14.86 2.02 -6.18
N GLU A 331 -15.43 1.03 -6.85
CA GLU A 331 -14.66 -0.03 -7.48
C GLU A 331 -13.86 0.50 -8.67
N PHE A 332 -12.61 0.06 -8.75
CA PHE A 332 -11.72 0.38 -9.86
C PHE A 332 -11.09 -0.90 -10.44
N MET A 333 -10.68 -0.79 -11.70
CA MET A 333 -10.22 -1.91 -12.52
C MET A 333 -8.70 -1.91 -12.64
N GLY A 334 -8.14 -3.10 -12.84
CA GLY A 334 -6.74 -3.31 -13.15
C GLY A 334 -6.55 -4.60 -13.91
N GLN A 335 -5.30 -4.96 -14.22
CA GLN A 335 -4.98 -6.29 -14.75
C GLN A 335 -5.49 -7.38 -13.82
N THR A 336 -5.17 -7.26 -12.53
CA THR A 336 -5.90 -7.95 -11.45
C THR A 336 -6.84 -6.95 -10.81
N THR A 337 -8.13 -7.09 -11.07
CA THR A 337 -9.16 -6.16 -10.63
C THR A 337 -9.59 -6.43 -9.19
N ALA A 338 -9.87 -7.69 -8.87
CA ALA A 338 -10.35 -8.10 -7.57
C ALA A 338 -9.96 -9.55 -7.31
N PHE A 339 -10.09 -9.99 -6.07
CA PHE A 339 -9.71 -11.34 -5.65
C PHE A 339 -10.94 -12.22 -5.54
N ASN A 340 -10.86 -13.41 -6.14
CA ASN A 340 -11.90 -14.43 -6.04
C ASN A 340 -11.91 -14.99 -4.62
N LYS A 341 -13.05 -14.87 -3.94
CA LYS A 341 -13.23 -15.29 -2.54
C LYS A 341 -12.88 -16.75 -2.28
N LYS A 342 -12.99 -17.61 -3.31
CA LYS A 342 -12.65 -19.03 -3.21
C LYS A 342 -11.15 -19.31 -3.24
N THR A 343 -10.35 -18.33 -3.66
CA THR A 343 -8.90 -18.46 -3.78
C THR A 343 -8.15 -17.77 -2.66
N VAL A 344 -8.80 -16.90 -1.87
CA VAL A 344 -8.18 -16.25 -0.72
C VAL A 344 -8.05 -17.27 0.41
N LYS A 345 -6.83 -17.46 0.93
CA LYS A 345 -6.56 -18.38 2.05
C LYS A 345 -7.39 -18.00 3.27
N SER A 346 -7.88 -19.00 4.00
CA SER A 346 -8.62 -18.77 5.26
C SER A 346 -7.82 -18.03 6.35
N SER A 347 -6.48 -18.07 6.29
CA SER A 347 -5.58 -17.35 7.20
C SER A 347 -5.41 -15.87 6.86
N VAL A 348 -5.92 -15.41 5.71
CA VAL A 348 -5.81 -14.03 5.25
C VAL A 348 -7.05 -13.26 5.69
N LEU A 349 -6.82 -12.08 6.26
CA LEU A 349 -7.89 -11.20 6.70
C LEU A 349 -8.42 -10.38 5.53
N VAL A 350 -9.71 -10.49 5.24
CA VAL A 350 -10.40 -9.61 4.31
C VAL A 350 -10.78 -8.31 5.04
N MET A 351 -10.28 -7.18 4.54
CA MET A 351 -10.54 -5.84 5.09
C MET A 351 -11.55 -5.05 4.28
N GLY A 352 -11.75 -5.41 3.00
CA GLY A 352 -12.75 -4.79 2.14
C GLY A 352 -13.21 -5.74 1.04
N GLN A 353 -14.52 -5.77 0.79
CA GLN A 353 -15.12 -6.67 -0.19
C GLN A 353 -16.32 -6.03 -0.90
N SER A 354 -16.61 -6.53 -2.08
CA SER A 354 -17.89 -6.35 -2.74
C SER A 354 -18.76 -7.61 -2.55
N LYS A 355 -19.94 -7.61 -3.18
CA LYS A 355 -20.79 -8.80 -3.20
C LYS A 355 -20.11 -9.98 -3.90
N ALA A 356 -19.35 -9.72 -4.97
CA ALA A 356 -18.80 -10.76 -5.83
C ALA A 356 -17.36 -11.15 -5.49
N SER A 357 -16.57 -10.24 -4.91
CA SER A 357 -15.13 -10.42 -4.77
C SER A 357 -14.57 -9.73 -3.54
N ASP A 358 -13.37 -10.13 -3.13
CA ASP A 358 -12.58 -9.43 -2.13
C ASP A 358 -11.72 -8.37 -2.83
N ARG A 359 -11.51 -7.23 -2.17
CA ARG A 359 -10.83 -6.07 -2.76
C ARG A 359 -9.58 -5.69 -2.01
N TYR A 360 -9.59 -5.82 -0.68
CA TYR A 360 -8.50 -5.36 0.17
C TYR A 360 -8.27 -6.40 1.26
N ILE A 361 -7.07 -7.00 1.27
CA ILE A 361 -6.75 -8.15 2.12
C ILE A 361 -5.39 -7.94 2.81
N TYR A 362 -5.24 -8.50 4.00
CA TYR A 362 -4.05 -8.38 4.84
C TYR A 362 -3.65 -9.75 5.40
N GLY A 363 -2.34 -9.97 5.55
CA GLY A 363 -1.81 -11.14 6.21
C GLY A 363 -0.46 -10.91 6.88
N GLU A 364 -0.10 -11.87 7.73
CA GLU A 364 1.20 -11.91 8.41
C GLU A 364 2.04 -13.06 7.88
N LEU A 365 3.34 -12.82 7.71
CA LEU A 365 4.30 -13.85 7.32
C LEU A 365 5.56 -13.69 8.18
N GLY A 366 5.91 -14.72 8.95
CA GLY A 366 7.06 -14.67 9.84
C GLY A 366 6.96 -13.50 10.83
N ARG A 367 7.85 -12.51 10.70
CA ARG A 367 7.86 -11.29 11.54
C ARG A 367 7.24 -10.07 10.86
N GLY A 368 6.99 -10.15 9.56
CA GLY A 368 6.46 -9.06 8.76
C GLY A 368 5.08 -9.36 8.22
N GLN A 369 4.63 -8.52 7.32
CA GLN A 369 3.22 -8.33 7.03
C GLN A 369 3.04 -7.93 5.56
N PHE A 370 1.89 -8.25 5.00
CA PHE A 370 1.55 -7.85 3.64
C PHE A 370 0.10 -7.39 3.53
N THR A 371 -0.13 -6.52 2.55
CA THR A 371 -1.45 -6.07 2.16
C THR A 371 -1.56 -6.08 0.65
N PHE A 372 -2.60 -6.74 0.14
CA PHE A 372 -2.92 -6.75 -1.29
C PHE A 372 -4.21 -5.96 -1.53
N TYR A 373 -4.17 -5.08 -2.53
CA TYR A 373 -5.28 -4.19 -2.87
C TYR A 373 -5.59 -4.29 -4.37
N GLY A 374 -6.75 -4.85 -4.70
CA GLY A 374 -7.18 -5.12 -6.07
C GLY A 374 -7.47 -3.84 -6.86
N GLY A 375 -7.16 -3.87 -8.15
CA GLY A 375 -7.31 -2.73 -9.05
C GLY A 375 -6.01 -1.95 -9.26
N HIS A 376 -6.05 -0.97 -10.16
CA HIS A 376 -4.88 -0.20 -10.60
C HIS A 376 -4.85 1.22 -10.02
N ASP A 377 -5.90 2.02 -10.29
CA ASP A 377 -5.99 3.42 -9.90
C ASP A 377 -7.41 3.74 -9.39
N PRO A 378 -7.58 4.17 -8.11
CA PRO A 378 -8.88 4.51 -7.55
C PRO A 378 -9.67 5.60 -8.27
N GLU A 379 -8.98 6.58 -8.86
CA GLU A 379 -9.59 7.72 -9.57
C GLU A 379 -9.32 7.71 -11.08
N GLY A 380 -8.56 6.71 -11.54
CA GLY A 380 -8.19 6.57 -12.95
C GLY A 380 -9.38 6.29 -13.86
N GLN A 381 -9.31 6.86 -15.05
CA GLN A 381 -10.27 6.60 -16.10
C GLN A 381 -10.13 5.16 -16.66
N ARG A 382 -11.25 4.57 -17.08
CA ARG A 382 -11.25 3.29 -17.82
C ARG A 382 -10.76 3.51 -19.25
N GLY A 383 -10.25 2.46 -19.89
CA GLY A 383 -9.81 2.48 -21.30
C GLY A 383 -8.32 2.23 -21.51
N PHE A 384 -7.92 2.16 -22.79
CA PHE A 384 -6.59 1.77 -23.28
C PHE A 384 -5.60 2.96 -23.39
N HIS A 385 -6.12 4.19 -23.45
CA HIS A 385 -5.34 5.44 -23.51
C HIS A 385 -5.62 6.27 -22.26
N ARG A 386 -5.19 5.75 -21.11
CA ARG A 386 -5.40 6.45 -19.83
C ARG A 386 -4.43 7.60 -19.74
N MET A 387 -4.95 8.81 -19.59
CA MET A 387 -4.13 9.91 -19.08
C MET A 387 -3.84 9.67 -17.60
N PRO A 388 -2.69 10.11 -17.10
CA PRO A 388 -2.38 10.09 -15.67
C PRO A 388 -3.48 10.80 -14.87
N THR A 389 -3.86 10.20 -13.75
CA THR A 389 -4.80 10.83 -12.82
C THR A 389 -4.20 12.12 -12.26
N ASP A 390 -4.94 13.23 -12.34
CA ASP A 390 -4.57 14.47 -11.67
C ASP A 390 -5.16 14.49 -10.25
N LEU A 391 -4.34 14.15 -9.26
CA LEU A 391 -4.76 14.15 -7.86
C LEU A 391 -5.15 15.53 -7.32
N ASN A 392 -4.84 16.64 -8.01
CA ASN A 392 -5.38 17.95 -7.64
C ASN A 392 -6.92 18.01 -7.80
N LEU A 393 -7.50 17.17 -8.66
CA LEU A 393 -8.94 17.04 -8.82
C LEU A 393 -9.57 16.06 -7.82
N HIS A 394 -8.74 15.27 -7.12
CA HIS A 394 -9.17 14.24 -6.18
C HIS A 394 -8.46 14.31 -4.81
N PRO A 395 -8.37 15.49 -4.16
CA PRO A 395 -7.62 15.67 -2.91
C PRO A 395 -8.20 14.89 -1.71
N HIS A 396 -9.43 14.38 -1.86
CA HIS A 396 -10.13 13.60 -0.85
C HIS A 396 -10.34 12.13 -1.25
N SER A 397 -9.68 11.60 -2.28
CA SER A 397 -9.97 10.23 -2.72
C SER A 397 -9.81 9.19 -1.60
N PRO A 398 -10.88 8.49 -1.20
CA PRO A 398 -10.82 7.52 -0.12
C PRO A 398 -10.04 6.26 -0.53
N GLY A 399 -10.02 5.90 -1.82
CA GLY A 399 -9.21 4.78 -2.31
C GLY A 399 -7.71 5.03 -2.23
N TYR A 400 -7.26 6.26 -2.51
CA TYR A 400 -5.85 6.65 -2.34
C TYR A 400 -5.45 6.78 -0.87
N ARG A 401 -6.38 7.15 0.03
CA ARG A 401 -6.11 7.13 1.48
C ARG A 401 -5.76 5.73 1.98
N LEU A 402 -6.39 4.68 1.46
CA LEU A 402 -6.05 3.30 1.83
C LEU A 402 -4.60 2.97 1.47
N ILE A 403 -4.10 3.42 0.32
CA ILE A 403 -2.68 3.28 -0.05
C ILE A 403 -1.79 3.99 0.99
N LEU A 404 -2.11 5.25 1.33
CA LEU A 404 -1.31 6.03 2.28
C LEU A 404 -1.36 5.51 3.72
N ASN A 405 -2.44 4.82 4.13
CA ASN A 405 -2.48 4.14 5.43
C ASN A 405 -1.35 3.09 5.53
N ASN A 406 -1.10 2.35 4.45
CA ASN A 406 -0.04 1.35 4.37
C ASN A 406 1.35 1.98 4.49
N VAL A 407 1.52 3.23 4.05
CA VAL A 407 2.80 3.95 4.07
C VAL A 407 3.18 4.40 5.48
N LEU A 408 2.22 4.88 6.27
CA LEU A 408 2.47 5.28 7.66
C LEU A 408 2.55 4.10 8.63
N PHE A 409 1.91 2.98 8.29
CA PHE A 409 1.79 1.82 9.15
C PHE A 409 3.12 1.31 9.77
N PRO A 410 4.24 1.16 9.03
CA PRO A 410 5.50 0.69 9.62
C PRO A 410 6.10 1.65 10.67
N SER A 411 5.64 2.91 10.69
CA SER A 411 6.05 3.94 11.65
C SER A 411 5.38 3.77 13.02
N ALA A 412 4.36 2.91 13.11
CA ALA A 412 3.59 2.69 14.32
C ALA A 412 4.33 1.85 15.35
N LYS A 413 4.37 2.35 16.59
CA LYS A 413 4.96 1.62 17.70
C LYS A 413 4.06 0.44 18.08
N LYS A 414 4.59 -0.78 18.07
CA LYS A 414 3.91 -1.94 18.66
C LYS A 414 3.70 -1.67 20.16
N LYS A 415 2.44 -1.51 20.61
CA LYS A 415 2.11 -1.52 22.04
C LYS A 415 2.53 -2.88 22.58
N LYS A 416 3.43 -2.92 23.58
CA LYS A 416 3.72 -4.17 24.30
C LYS A 416 2.40 -4.64 24.92
N ARG A 417 1.89 -5.79 24.50
CA ARG A 417 0.73 -6.42 25.17
C ARG A 417 1.09 -6.57 26.64
N LYS A 418 0.27 -6.01 27.54
CA LYS A 418 0.38 -6.36 28.96
C LYS A 418 0.03 -7.85 29.06
N THR A 419 0.98 -8.64 29.53
CA THR A 419 0.76 -10.04 29.89
C THR A 419 0.19 -10.11 31.29
#